data_AF-A0A059BRC4-F1
#
_entry.id   AF-A0A059BRC4-F1
#
_cell.length_a   1.000
_cell.length_b   1.000
_cell.length_c   1.000
_cell.angle_alpha   90.00
_cell.angle_beta   90.00
_cell.angle_gamma   90.00
#
_symmetry.space_group_name_H-M   'P 1'
#
loop_
_entity.id
_entity.type
_entity.pdbx_description
1 polymer ?
#
loop_
_entity_poly.entity_id
_entity_poly.type
_entity_poly.pdbx_seq_one_letter_code
_entity_poly.pdbx_strand_id
1 'polypeptide(L)'
;VLHKSGGDRTARRAPKDFPHRGGRREKMGHSNVWNSHPKSYGPGSRACRVCGNPHGLIRKYGLMCCRQCFRSNAKEIGFIKYR
;
A
#
# COMPACT_ATOMS: atom_id res chain seq x y z
N VAL A 1 15.47 -26.18 -40.16
CA VAL A 1 14.27 -26.90 -40.63
C VAL A 1 14.03 -28.07 -39.71
N LEU A 2 13.10 -27.96 -38.76
CA LEU A 2 12.49 -29.14 -38.17
C LEU A 2 11.02 -28.82 -37.89
N HIS A 3 10.19 -29.36 -38.78
CA HIS A 3 8.76 -29.48 -38.60
C HIS A 3 8.47 -30.39 -37.40
N LYS A 4 7.56 -29.98 -36.53
CA LYS A 4 6.77 -30.94 -35.74
C LYS A 4 5.29 -30.63 -35.94
N SER A 5 4.78 -31.40 -36.89
CA SER A 5 3.41 -31.73 -37.20
C SER A 5 2.61 -32.13 -35.96
N GLY A 6 1.36 -31.66 -35.89
CA GLY A 6 0.15 -32.44 -35.63
C GLY A 6 0.03 -33.26 -34.35
N GLY A 7 -1.01 -32.95 -33.56
CA GLY A 7 -1.44 -33.79 -32.45
C GLY A 7 -2.73 -33.30 -31.83
N ASP A 8 -3.81 -33.36 -32.60
CA ASP A 8 -5.20 -33.27 -32.15
C ASP A 8 -5.44 -34.15 -30.92
N ARG A 9 -5.81 -33.54 -29.80
CA ARG A 9 -6.53 -34.23 -28.72
C ARG A 9 -7.66 -33.33 -28.26
N THR A 10 -8.73 -33.37 -29.05
CA THR A 10 -10.09 -33.22 -28.56
C THR A 10 -10.30 -34.10 -27.33
N ALA A 11 -10.13 -33.51 -26.15
CA ALA A 11 -10.70 -34.03 -24.92
C ALA A 11 -11.42 -32.87 -24.25
N ARG A 12 -12.56 -32.50 -24.82
CA ARG A 12 -13.64 -31.83 -24.08
C ARG A 12 -14.10 -32.80 -22.99
N ARG A 13 -13.39 -32.86 -21.86
CA ARG A 13 -14.01 -33.29 -20.62
C ARG A 13 -14.57 -32.04 -20.00
N ALA A 14 -15.89 -31.92 -20.07
CA ALA A 14 -16.67 -30.89 -19.42
C ALA A 14 -16.14 -30.65 -18.00
N PRO A 15 -15.98 -29.39 -17.55
CA PRO A 15 -15.79 -29.15 -16.13
C PRO A 15 -17.01 -29.75 -15.44
N LYS A 16 -16.78 -30.78 -14.62
CA LYS A 16 -17.85 -31.36 -13.80
C LYS A 16 -18.42 -30.22 -12.98
N ASP A 17 -19.72 -30.00 -13.12
CA ASP A 17 -20.50 -29.09 -12.32
C ASP A 17 -20.16 -29.33 -10.85
N PHE A 18 -19.24 -28.52 -10.33
CA PHE A 18 -18.99 -28.45 -8.91
C PHE A 18 -20.30 -27.94 -8.32
N PRO A 19 -20.92 -28.66 -7.38
CA PRO A 19 -22.09 -28.12 -6.72
C PRO A 19 -21.67 -26.77 -6.14
N HIS A 20 -22.33 -25.69 -6.58
CA HIS A 20 -22.28 -24.38 -5.95
C HIS A 20 -22.82 -24.56 -4.52
N ARG A 21 -21.95 -25.07 -3.66
CA ARG A 21 -22.22 -25.29 -2.24
C ARG A 21 -22.39 -23.88 -1.68
N GLY A 22 -23.63 -23.61 -1.26
CA GLY A 22 -24.13 -22.31 -0.87
C GLY A 22 -23.09 -21.46 -0.15
N GLY A 23 -22.93 -20.24 -0.65
CA GLY A 23 -22.07 -19.22 -0.09
C GLY A 23 -22.43 -18.95 1.36
N ARG A 24 -21.79 -19.66 2.28
CA ARG A 24 -21.42 -19.04 3.54
C ARG A 24 -20.27 -18.11 3.20
N ARG A 25 -20.63 -16.85 2.88
CA ARG A 25 -19.74 -15.70 3.01
C ARG A 25 -19.26 -15.74 4.45
N GLU A 26 -18.14 -16.41 4.70
CA GLU A 26 -17.47 -16.37 5.98
C GLU A 26 -17.28 -14.90 6.29
N LYS A 27 -18.03 -14.42 7.29
CA LYS A 27 -17.95 -13.05 7.76
C LYS A 27 -16.48 -12.88 8.14
N MET A 28 -15.78 -12.00 7.42
CA MET A 28 -14.40 -11.63 7.71
C MET A 28 -14.39 -11.11 9.15
N GLY A 29 -14.13 -11.98 10.13
CA GLY A 29 -14.23 -11.67 11.57
C GLY A 29 -13.26 -10.58 12.03
N HIS A 30 -12.39 -10.15 11.10
CA HIS A 30 -11.36 -9.15 11.29
C HIS A 30 -11.64 -7.83 10.56
N SER A 31 -12.75 -7.70 9.81
CA SER A 31 -13.01 -6.49 9.00
C SER A 31 -13.15 -5.22 9.86
N ASN A 32 -13.62 -5.36 11.09
CA ASN A 32 -13.80 -4.31 12.09
C ASN A 32 -12.65 -4.21 13.12
N VAL A 33 -11.61 -5.05 13.00
CA VAL A 33 -10.42 -5.02 13.87
C VAL A 33 -9.29 -4.21 13.24
N TRP A 34 -9.17 -4.24 11.90
CA TRP A 34 -8.10 -3.55 11.19
C TRP A 34 -8.17 -2.01 11.35
N ASN A 35 -7.10 -1.40 11.86
CA ASN A 35 -7.04 0.05 12.17
C ASN A 35 -8.17 0.56 13.09
N SER A 36 -8.69 -0.31 13.97
CA SER A 36 -9.74 0.03 14.93
C SER A 36 -9.34 1.11 15.94
N HIS A 37 -8.05 1.24 16.27
CA HIS A 37 -7.59 2.26 17.20
C HIS A 37 -7.57 3.66 16.54
N PRO A 38 -8.28 4.66 17.10
CA PRO A 38 -8.30 6.01 16.56
C PRO A 38 -6.91 6.65 16.64
N LYS A 39 -6.44 7.19 15.51
CA LYS A 39 -5.10 7.83 15.39
C LYS A 39 -5.23 9.36 15.38
N SER A 40 -5.95 9.93 16.34
CA SER A 40 -6.16 11.38 16.41
C SER A 40 -4.93 12.13 16.93
N TYR A 41 -4.06 11.48 17.71
CA TYR A 41 -2.86 12.08 18.29
C TYR A 41 -1.67 11.11 18.35
N GLY A 42 -0.51 11.62 18.75
CA GLY A 42 0.72 10.85 18.89
C GLY A 42 1.51 10.66 17.59
N PRO A 43 2.63 9.93 17.62
CA PRO A 43 3.53 9.78 16.46
C PRO A 43 2.87 9.12 15.24
N GLY A 44 1.99 8.13 15.45
CA GLY A 44 1.30 7.41 14.37
C GLY A 44 0.11 8.15 13.75
N SER A 45 -0.30 9.29 14.32
CA SER A 45 -1.37 10.12 13.76
C SER A 45 -0.92 10.94 12.55
N ARG A 46 0.39 11.12 12.38
CA ARG A 46 0.96 12.13 11.48
C ARG A 46 2.06 11.52 10.63
N ALA A 47 2.10 11.95 9.39
CA ALA A 47 3.05 11.47 8.39
C ALA A 47 3.70 12.64 7.66
N CYS A 48 4.89 12.42 7.10
CA CYS A 48 5.53 13.37 6.20
C CYS A 48 4.66 13.60 4.96
N ARG A 49 4.43 14.87 4.61
CA ARG A 49 3.67 15.24 3.41
C ARG A 49 4.32 14.81 2.09
N VAL A 50 5.63 14.52 2.10
CA VAL A 50 6.39 14.14 0.90
C VAL A 50 6.55 12.63 0.77
N CYS A 51 6.99 11.94 1.83
CA CYS A 51 7.32 10.52 1.76
C CYS A 51 6.41 9.60 2.60
N GLY A 52 5.41 10.14 3.30
CA GLY A 52 4.50 9.35 4.13
C GLY A 52 5.11 8.74 5.40
N ASN A 53 6.42 8.90 5.63
CA ASN A 53 7.10 8.37 6.81
C ASN A 53 6.66 9.14 8.08
N PRO A 54 6.15 8.48 9.13
CA PRO A 54 5.80 9.12 10.40
C PRO A 54 7.02 9.51 11.25
N HIS A 55 8.20 8.94 10.96
CA HIS A 55 9.41 9.15 11.75
C HIS A 55 10.13 10.44 11.38
N GLY A 56 10.73 11.09 12.40
CA GLY A 56 11.61 12.24 12.20
C GLY A 56 10.89 13.46 11.61
N LEU A 57 9.61 13.63 11.93
CA LEU A 57 8.76 14.70 11.42
C LEU A 57 9.13 16.06 12.03
N ILE A 58 9.49 17.02 11.19
CA ILE A 58 9.67 18.42 11.56
C ILE A 58 8.29 19.08 11.55
N ARG A 59 7.86 19.51 12.74
CA ARG A 59 6.52 20.08 12.97
C ARG A 59 6.51 21.61 13.07
N LYS A 60 7.70 22.23 13.17
CA LYS A 60 7.83 23.68 13.35
C LYS A 60 7.37 24.39 12.09
N TYR A 61 6.73 25.55 12.26
CA TYR A 61 6.23 26.39 11.16
C TYR A 61 5.23 25.69 10.22
N GLY A 62 4.55 24.63 10.67
CA GLY A 62 3.55 23.92 9.86
C GLY A 62 4.12 23.09 8.70
N LEU A 63 5.44 22.84 8.66
CA LEU A 63 6.09 22.16 7.53
C LEU A 63 5.62 20.72 7.32
N MET A 64 5.31 19.98 8.39
CA MET A 64 4.85 18.58 8.36
C MET A 64 5.67 17.68 7.43
N CYS A 65 7.00 17.83 7.51
CA CYS A 65 7.95 17.19 6.59
C CYS A 65 9.03 16.46 7.40
N CYS A 66 9.47 15.28 6.97
CA CYS A 66 10.53 14.55 7.69
C CYS A 66 11.91 15.20 7.45
N ARG A 67 12.85 14.95 8.35
CA ARG A 67 14.20 15.53 8.30
C ARG A 67 14.96 15.26 6.99
N GLN A 68 14.72 14.12 6.33
CA GLN A 68 15.37 13.77 5.06
C GLN A 68 14.79 14.63 3.92
N CYS A 69 13.45 14.64 3.79
CA CYS A 69 12.78 15.45 2.78
C CYS A 69 13.02 16.94 2.99
N PHE A 70 13.08 17.42 4.23
CA PHE A 70 13.41 18.81 4.52
C PHE A 70 14.79 19.19 3.98
N ARG A 71 15.82 18.34 4.15
CA ARG A 71 17.17 18.64 3.67
C ARG A 71 17.25 18.72 2.14
N SER A 72 16.53 17.86 1.43
CA SER A 72 16.49 17.89 -0.04
C SER A 72 15.81 19.15 -0.58
N ASN A 73 14.74 19.62 0.09
CA ASN A 73 13.92 20.74 -0.37
C ASN A 73 14.24 22.08 0.33
N ALA A 74 15.20 22.12 1.26
CA ALA A 74 15.45 23.28 2.11
C ALA A 74 15.71 24.56 1.30
N LYS A 75 16.47 24.44 0.19
CA LYS A 75 16.81 25.57 -0.69
C LYS A 75 15.58 26.13 -1.40
N GLU A 76 14.70 25.27 -1.90
CA GLU A 76 13.47 25.66 -2.61
C GLU A 76 12.44 26.29 -1.66
N ILE A 77 12.42 25.85 -0.41
CA ILE A 77 11.60 26.47 0.65
C ILE A 77 12.16 27.84 1.07
N GLY A 78 13.41 28.17 0.72
CA GLY A 78 14.07 29.43 1.05
C GLY A 78 14.91 29.40 2.32
N PHE A 79 15.25 28.22 2.86
CA PHE A 79 16.20 28.11 3.97
C PHE A 79 17.64 28.23 3.48
N ILE A 80 18.39 29.15 4.06
CA ILE A 80 19.82 29.39 3.79
C ILE A 80 20.65 28.96 5.01
N LYS A 81 21.76 28.25 4.77
CA LYS A 81 22.72 27.87 5.80
C LYS A 81 23.75 29.00 5.97
N TYR A 82 23.78 29.64 7.13
CA TYR A 82 24.68 30.76 7.42
C TYR A 82 26.04 30.35 8.03
N ARG A 83 26.15 29.11 8.54
CA ARG A 83 27.37 28.54 9.15
C ARG A 83 27.41 27.05 8.84
#